data_AF-A0A9Y2IST8-F1
#
_entry.id   AF-A0A9Y2IST8-F1
#
_cell.length_a   1.000
_cell.length_b   1.000
_cell.length_c   1.000
_cell.angle_alpha   90.00
_cell.angle_beta   90.00
_cell.angle_gamma   90.00
#
_symmetry.space_group_name_H-M   'P 1'
#
loop_
_entity.id
_entity.type
_entity.pdbx_description
1 polymer ?
#
loop_
_entity_poly.entity_id
_entity_poly.type
_entity_poly.pdbx_seq_one_letter_code
_entity_poly.pdbx_strand_id
1 'polypeptide(L)' 'MLGYGLSKTKQLVATGQIRSIKDGGNRRILPAWVDEYINRLVEEAA' A
#
# COMPACT_ATOMS: atom_id res chain seq x y z
N MET A 1 0.11 -1.39 10.21
CA MET A 1 0.67 -0.61 9.06
C MET A 1 2.00 -1.24 8.66
N LEU A 2 2.39 -1.23 7.38
CA LEU A 2 3.45 -2.07 6.79
C LEU A 2 4.90 -1.89 7.33
N GLY A 3 5.16 -0.98 8.27
CA GLY A 3 6.51 -0.72 8.80
C GLY A 3 7.52 -0.14 7.79
N TYR A 4 7.10 0.14 6.56
CA TYR A 4 7.95 0.72 5.52
C TYR A 4 8.19 2.22 5.74
N GLY A 5 9.38 2.68 5.35
CA GLY A 5 9.70 4.09 5.25
C GLY A 5 8.94 4.77 4.10
N LEU A 6 8.87 6.11 4.16
CA LEU A 6 8.10 6.94 3.24
C LEU A 6 8.42 6.70 1.75
N SER A 7 9.68 6.48 1.42
CA SER A 7 10.12 6.22 0.04
C SER A 7 9.43 4.97 -0.55
N LYS A 8 9.50 3.84 0.17
CA LYS A 8 8.89 2.58 -0.27
C LYS A 8 7.36 2.69 -0.30
N THR A 9 6.75 3.35 0.69
CA THR A 9 5.30 3.58 0.67
C THR A 9 4.87 4.40 -0.54
N LYS A 10 5.59 5.47 -0.89
CA LYS A 10 5.32 6.28 -2.09
C LYS A 10 5.50 5.46 -3.37
N GLN A 11 6.55 4.63 -3.43
CA GLN A 11 6.77 3.74 -4.57
C GLN A 11 5.59 2.78 -4.77
N LEU A 12 5.15 2.08 -3.72
CA LEU A 12 4.00 1.15 -3.80
C LEU A 12 2.71 1.83 -4.29
N VAL A 13 2.50 3.08 -3.87
CA VAL A 13 1.35 3.87 -4.30
C VAL A 13 1.51 4.33 -5.76
N ALA A 14 2.70 4.77 -6.15
CA ALA A 14 2.99 5.24 -7.51
C ALA A 14 2.94 4.10 -8.54
N THR A 15 3.38 2.90 -8.17
CA THR A 15 3.31 1.69 -9.02
C THR A 15 1.94 1.04 -9.03
N GLY A 16 0.99 1.51 -8.20
CA GLY A 16 -0.33 0.91 -8.08
C GLY A 16 -0.35 -0.44 -7.35
N GLN A 17 0.77 -0.85 -6.75
CA GLN A 17 0.83 -2.08 -5.95
C GLN A 17 -0.05 -1.97 -4.70
N ILE A 18 -0.23 -0.78 -4.13
CA ILE A 18 -1.20 -0.53 -3.07
C ILE A 18 -2.14 0.61 -3.44
N ARG A 19 -3.43 0.43 -3.14
CA ARG A 19 -4.46 1.44 -3.39
C ARG A 19 -4.29 2.63 -2.44
N SER A 20 -4.67 3.82 -2.92
CA SER A 20 -4.66 5.05 -2.11
C SER A 20 -5.78 5.99 -2.53
N ILE A 21 -6.26 6.80 -1.58
CA ILE A 21 -7.19 7.91 -1.82
C ILE A 21 -6.40 9.20 -1.70
N LYS A 22 -6.70 10.17 -2.58
CA LYS A 22 -6.25 11.55 -2.39
C LYS A 22 -7.15 12.21 -1.36
N ASP A 23 -6.59 12.52 -0.19
CA ASP A 23 -7.27 13.18 0.92
C ASP A 23 -6.61 14.54 1.13
N GLY A 24 -7.18 15.56 0.47
CA GLY A 24 -6.58 16.90 0.36
C GLY A 24 -5.20 16.87 -0.32
N GLY A 25 -4.18 17.36 0.41
CA GLY A 25 -2.80 17.41 -0.06
C GLY A 25 -2.02 16.10 0.11
N ASN A 26 -2.59 15.11 0.80
CA ASN A 26 -1.91 13.85 1.13
C ASN A 26 -2.60 12.65 0.46
N ARG A 27 -1.90 11.52 0.45
CA ARG A 27 -2.48 10.23 0.07
C ARG A 27 -2.71 9.40 1.32
N ARG A 28 -3.89 8.81 1.44
CA ARG A 28 -4.26 7.90 2.52
C ARG A 28 -4.44 6.49 1.98
N ILE A 29 -3.85 5.53 2.67
CA ILE A 29 -4.03 4.10 2.40
C ILE A 29 -4.99 3.58 3.46
N LEU A 30 -6.08 2.93 3.03
CA LEU A 30 -7.04 2.34 3.96
C LEU A 30 -6.52 1.00 4.50
N PRO A 31 -6.83 0.62 5.75
CA PRO A 31 -6.38 -0.64 6.35
C PRO A 31 -6.70 -1.86 5.48
N ALA A 32 -7.93 -1.97 4.95
CA ALA A 32 -8.32 -3.09 4.09
C ALA A 32 -7.41 -3.29 2.87
N TRP A 33 -6.86 -2.20 2.30
CA TRP A 33 -5.96 -2.28 1.15
C TRP A 33 -4.54 -2.69 1.53
N VAL A 34 -4.15 -2.49 2.80
CA VAL A 34 -2.94 -3.07 3.35
C VAL A 34 -3.10 -4.58 3.46
N ASP A 35 -4.24 -5.04 3.97
CA ASP A 35 -4.52 -6.47 4.12
C ASP A 35 -4.54 -7.17 2.75
N GLU A 36 -5.20 -6.59 1.74
CA GLU A 36 -5.18 -7.08 0.36
C GLU A 36 -3.77 -7.14 -0.24
N TYR A 37 -2.94 -6.13 0.03
CA TYR A 37 -1.56 -6.12 -0.45
C TYR A 37 -0.76 -7.26 0.20
N ILE A 38 -0.92 -7.48 1.50
CA ILE A 38 -0.26 -8.57 2.22
C ILE A 38 -0.74 -9.93 1.70
N ASN A 39 -2.04 -10.13 1.55
CA ASN A 39 -2.61 -11.40 1.09
C ASN A 39 -2.07 -11.79 -0.29
N ARG A 40 -2.01 -10.85 -1.22
CA ARG A 40 -1.40 -11.08 -2.54
C ARG A 40 0.08 -11.46 -2.45
N LEU A 41 0.86 -10.81 -1.58
CA LEU A 41 2.26 -11.21 -1.37
C LEU A 41 2.39 -12.63 -0.80
N VAL A 42 1.47 -13.03 0.08
CA VAL A 42 1.43 -14.39 0.63
C VAL A 42 1.07 -15.39 -0.45
N GLU A 43 0.09 -15.09 -1.30
CA GLU A 43 -0.30 -15.92 -2.45
C GLU A 43 0.83 -16.04 -3.49
N GLU A 44 1.56 -14.96 -3.78
CA GLU A 44 2.70 -14.96 -4.70
C GLU A 44 3.91 -15.75 -4.15
N ALA A 45 4.01 -15.91 -2.83
CA ALA A 45 5.10 -16.62 -2.17
C ALA A 45 4.83 -18.11 -1.91
N ALA A 46 3.59 -18.56 -2.15
CA ALA A 46 3.15 -19.96 -2.00
C ALA A 46 3.41 -20.76 -3.29
#